data_AF-A0AB39PL97-F1
#
_entry.id   AF-A0AB39PL97-F1
#
_cell.length_a   1.000
_cell.length_b   1.000
_cell.length_c   1.000
_cell.angle_alpha   90.00
_cell.angle_beta   90.00
_cell.angle_gamma   90.00
#
_symmetry.space_group_name_H-M   'P 1'
#
loop_
_entity.id
_entity.type
_entity.pdbx_description
1 polymer ?
#
loop_
_entity_poly.entity_id
_entity_poly.type
_entity_poly.pdbx_seq_one_letter_code
_entity_poly.pdbx_strand_id
1 'polypeptide(L)' 'MVMEVPLPAIATPRVLGIDEVALRKGHIYGTILVDIDTRRPIDLLPDRTVPTVTSWLAEHPVGPAVKVPTGRTR' A
#
# COMPACT_ATOMS: atom_id res chain seq x y z
N MET A 1 -20.65 5.51 -9.21
CA MET A 1 -21.00 4.29 -8.45
C MET A 1 -19.69 3.64 -8.06
N VAL A 2 -19.28 3.75 -6.80
CA VAL A 2 -18.13 3.00 -6.26
C VAL A 2 -18.71 1.66 -5.84
N MET A 3 -18.21 0.56 -6.41
CA MET A 3 -18.54 -0.77 -5.93
C MET A 3 -17.59 -1.07 -4.78
N GLU A 4 -18.14 -1.25 -3.58
CA GLU A 4 -17.41 -1.81 -2.46
C GLU A 4 -17.20 -3.30 -2.75
N VAL A 5 -16.04 -3.61 -3.33
CA VAL A 5 -15.60 -4.99 -3.54
C VAL A 5 -15.03 -5.46 -2.20
N PRO A 6 -15.48 -6.59 -1.64
CA PRO A 6 -14.89 -7.14 -0.43
C PRO A 6 -13.40 -7.35 -0.68
N LEU A 7 -12.57 -6.68 0.13
CA LEU A 7 -11.13 -6.88 0.07
C LEU A 7 -10.85 -8.37 0.33
N PRO A 8 -10.07 -9.05 -0.52
CA PRO A 8 -9.67 -10.43 -0.25
C PRO A 8 -8.97 -10.47 1.11
N ALA A 9 -9.17 -11.55 1.88
CA ALA A 9 -8.50 -11.74 3.15
C ALA A 9 -6.98 -11.51 2.96
N ILE A 10 -6.47 -10.43 3.58
CA ILE A 10 -5.10 -9.98 3.38
C ILE A 10 -4.19 -11.02 4.04
N ALA A 11 -3.59 -11.90 3.24
CA ALA A 11 -2.45 -12.68 3.70
C ALA A 11 -1.33 -11.69 4.03
N THR A 12 -0.73 -11.79 5.21
CA THR A 12 0.34 -10.89 5.65
C THR A 12 1.43 -10.82 4.57
N PRO A 13 1.61 -9.69 3.88
CA PRO A 13 2.62 -9.57 2.84
C PRO A 13 4.00 -9.65 3.48
N ARG A 14 4.91 -10.38 2.84
CA ARG A 14 6.31 -10.43 3.27
C ARG A 14 7.04 -9.14 2.90
N VAL A 15 6.73 -8.58 1.73
CA VAL A 15 7.27 -7.32 1.24
C VAL A 15 6.11 -6.41 0.83
N LEU A 16 5.90 -5.35 1.60
CA LEU A 16 4.90 -4.33 1.32
C LEU A 16 5.52 -3.17 0.53
N GLY A 17 4.98 -2.93 -0.66
CA GLY A 17 5.21 -1.71 -1.43
C GLY A 17 4.21 -0.63 -1.05
N ILE A 18 4.69 0.60 -0.93
CA ILE A 18 3.89 1.80 -0.68
C ILE A 18 4.18 2.78 -1.81
N ASP A 19 3.17 3.18 -2.57
CA ASP A 19 3.32 4.11 -3.69
C ASP A 19 2.18 5.14 -3.71
N GLU A 20 2.40 6.28 -4.39
CA GLU A 20 1.36 7.29 -4.60
C GLU A 20 0.61 6.99 -5.90
N VAL A 21 -0.74 7.00 -5.85
CA VAL A 21 -1.57 6.80 -7.04
C VAL A 21 -2.49 7.99 -7.30
N ALA A 22 -2.53 8.40 -8.56
CA ALA A 22 -3.42 9.43 -9.07
C ALA A 22 -4.77 8.80 -9.49
N LEU A 23 -5.83 9.08 -8.73
CA LEU A 23 -7.20 8.69 -9.00
C LEU A 23 -7.94 9.81 -9.73
N ARG A 24 -9.00 9.46 -10.48
CA ARG A 24 -9.87 10.39 -11.22
C ARG A 24 -9.08 11.43 -12.04
N LYS A 25 -8.24 10.97 -12.97
CA LYS A 25 -7.38 11.82 -13.82
C LYS A 25 -6.41 12.72 -13.02
N GLY A 26 -5.96 12.27 -11.85
CA GLY A 26 -5.04 13.05 -10.99
C GLY A 26 -5.71 14.15 -10.18
N HIS A 27 -7.03 14.11 -10.03
CA HIS A 27 -7.75 15.04 -9.17
C HIS A 27 -7.74 14.60 -7.70
N ILE A 28 -7.53 13.30 -7.45
CA ILE A 28 -7.50 12.71 -6.12
C ILE A 28 -6.21 11.90 -6.03
N TYR A 29 -5.44 12.10 -4.97
CA TYR A 29 -4.22 11.34 -4.71
C TYR A 29 -4.46 10.46 -3.49
N GLY A 30 -4.04 9.20 -3.59
CA GLY A 30 -4.08 8.24 -2.48
C GLY A 30 -2.77 7.48 -2.38
N THR A 31 -2.64 6.70 -1.31
CA THR A 31 -1.51 5.77 -1.14
C THR A 31 -1.98 4.37 -1.48
N ILE A 32 -1.37 3.73 -2.47
CA ILE A 32 -1.63 2.33 -2.78
C ILE A 32 -0.63 1.44 -2.05
N LEU A 33 -1.16 0.43 -1.37
CA LEU A 33 -0.41 -0.62 -0.71
C LEU A 33 -0.41 -1.85 -1.62
N VAL A 34 0.76 -2.38 -1.96
CA VAL A 34 0.91 -3.48 -2.91
C VAL A 34 1.75 -4.58 -2.30
N ASP A 35 1.28 -5.82 -2.40
CA ASP A 35 2.12 -6.98 -2.14
C ASP A 35 3.08 -7.16 -3.32
N ILE A 36 4.37 -6.98 -3.07
CA ILE A 36 5.40 -7.06 -4.11
C ILE A 36 5.56 -8.50 -4.63
N ASP A 37 5.33 -9.51 -3.78
CA ASP A 37 5.49 -10.91 -4.16
C ASP A 37 4.39 -11.34 -5.13
N THR A 38 3.14 -11.02 -4.79
CA THR A 38 1.98 -11.38 -5.62
C THR A 38 1.65 -10.34 -6.70
N ARG A 39 2.27 -9.16 -6.65
CA ARG A 39 1.98 -7.98 -7.49
C ARG A 39 0.51 -7.59 -7.44
N ARG A 40 -0.14 -7.75 -6.29
CA ARG A 40 -1.56 -7.43 -6.09
C ARG A 40 -1.71 -6.21 -5.18
N PRO A 41 -2.61 -5.27 -5.53
CA PRO A 41 -3.05 -4.26 -4.59
C PRO A 41 -3.65 -4.91 -3.35
N ILE A 42 -3.21 -4.45 -2.19
CA ILE A 42 -3.73 -4.84 -0.88
C ILE A 42 -4.83 -3.86 -0.48
N ASP A 43 -4.50 -2.57 -0.48
CA ASP A 43 -5.43 -1.52 -0.07
C ASP A 43 -5.07 -0.17 -0.71
N LEU A 44 -6.02 0.75 -0.68
CA LEU A 44 -5.89 2.11 -1.16
C LEU A 44 -6.31 3.08 -0.05
N LEU A 45 -5.33 3.75 0.53
CA LEU A 45 -5.55 4.72 1.58
C LEU A 45 -6.02 6.06 1.02
N PRO A 46 -6.90 6.77 1.74
CA PRO A 46 -7.53 8.00 1.27
C PRO A 46 -6.56 9.18 1.13
N ASP A 47 -5.38 9.10 1.75
CA ASP A 47 -4.35 10.14 1.71
C ASP A 47 -2.93 9.57 1.79
N ARG A 48 -1.95 10.46 1.79
CA ARG A 48 -0.50 10.17 1.80
C ARG A 48 0.20 10.47 3.12
N THR A 49 -0.57 10.62 4.18
CA THR A 49 -0.02 11.07 5.46
C THR A 49 0.56 9.90 6.23
N VAL A 50 1.68 10.16 6.93
CA VAL A 50 2.31 9.18 7.82
C VAL A 50 1.33 8.62 8.85
N PRO A 51 0.44 9.40 9.49
CA PRO A 51 -0.56 8.87 10.41
C PRO A 51 -1.47 7.83 9.75
N THR A 52 -2.01 8.11 8.56
CA THR A 52 -2.91 7.19 7.86
C THR A 52 -2.24 5.85 7.55
N VAL A 53 -0.99 5.89 7.07
CA VAL A 53 -0.19 4.67 6.82
C VAL A 53 0.11 3.93 8.13
N THR A 54 0.45 4.66 9.19
CA THR A 54 0.83 4.06 10.49
C THR A 54 -0.36 3.40 11.16
N SER A 55 -1.54 4.02 11.12
CA SER A 55 -2.80 3.45 11.59
C SER A 55 -3.12 2.16 10.83
N TRP A 56 -2.98 2.17 9.51
CA TRP A 56 -3.22 0.96 8.71
C TRP A 56 -2.25 -0.18 9.09
N LEU A 57 -0.96 0.11 9.27
CA LEU A 57 0.05 -0.88 9.69
C LEU A 57 -0.19 -1.41 11.11
N ALA A 58 -0.80 -0.63 11.99
CA ALA A 58 -1.15 -1.07 13.34
C ALA A 58 -2.33 -2.06 13.33
N GLU A 59 -3.27 -1.88 12.40
CA GLU A 59 -4.43 -2.77 12.22
C GLU A 59 -4.06 -4.02 11.41
N HIS A 60 -3.07 -3.90 10.52
CA HIS A 60 -2.63 -4.97 9.62
C HIS A 60 -1.15 -5.30 9.89
N PRO A 61 -0.86 -6.27 10.77
CA PRO A 61 0.50 -6.66 11.06
C PRO A 61 1.16 -7.21 9.79
N VAL A 62 2.09 -6.43 9.26
CA VAL A 62 2.99 -6.81 8.18
C VAL A 62 4.29 -7.38 8.73
N GLY A 63 5.08 -8.05 7.88
CA GLY A 63 6.43 -8.46 8.25
C GLY A 63 7.29 -7.28 8.75
N PRO A 64 8.40 -7.54 9.45
CA PRO A 64 9.29 -6.48 9.93
C PRO A 64 9.73 -5.58 8.77
N ALA A 65 9.69 -4.27 8.99
CA ALA A 65 10.06 -3.30 7.97
C ALA A 65 11.52 -3.52 7.54
N VAL A 66 11.72 -3.99 6.31
CA VAL A 66 13.04 -4.10 5.69
C VAL A 66 13.23 -2.87 4.80
N LYS A 67 14.22 -2.05 5.11
CA LYS A 67 14.63 -0.96 4.22
C LYS A 67 15.30 -1.61 3.00
N VAL A 68 14.61 -1.60 1.85
CA VAL A 68 15.21 -2.06 0.59
C VAL A 68 16.41 -1.16 0.31
N PRO A 69 17.63 -1.71 0.12
CA PRO A 69 18.79 -0.90 -0.19
C PRO A 69 18.51 -0.16 -1.49
N THR A 70 18.49 1.17 -1.43
CA THR A 70 18.43 2.05 -2.60
C THR A 70 19.80 2.03 -3.30
N GLY A 71 20.19 0.86 -3.77
CA GLY A 71 21.43 0.62 -4.49
C GLY A 71 21.16 0.61 -5.99
N ARG A 72 21.20 1.78 -6.63
CA ARG A 72 21.49 1.83 -8.06
C ARG A 72 23.01 1.65 -8.19
N THR A 73 23.48 0.40 -8.06
CA THR A 73 24.85 0.09 -8.49
C THR A 73 24.86 0.18 -10.01
N ARG A 74 25.76 1.03 -10.48
CA ARG A 74 26.08 1.26 -11.88
C ARG A 74 26.40 -0.02 -12.63
#